data_AF-A0A8D2M996-F1
#
_entry.id   AF-A0A8D2M996-F1
#
_cell.length_a   1.000
_cell.length_b   1.000
_cell.length_c   1.000
_cell.angle_alpha   90.00
_cell.angle_beta   90.00
_cell.angle_gamma   90.00
#
_symmetry.space_group_name_H-M   'P 1'
#
loop_
_entity.id
_entity.type
_entity.pdbx_description
1 polymer ?
#
loop_
_entity_poly.entity_id
_entity_poly.type
_entity_poly.pdbx_seq_one_letter_code
_entity_poly.pdbx_strand_id
1 'polypeptide(L)'
;MLFSFCACTYRTRPLRAAPPRRYSTQARGARGGRAVGSRAFRKFCHGGVERGVGLGPGPGSASGSGSGSDSGSGSDPRAGADSGPGVLPGQRRRLRRLEGLRSGPHEGPNEGEAHRAEHGYSCRATEDLERDLEDAAVSLHNRTLALQRAQIVDALRNKLDQDDEDSRLILKTVEDINLLSWMIIDYQQQVHQKEKQLTDIKMERLLQKKYGGDKLQQNHTMEKRQKEKQAYVNVCEADKMLHKIERGRRITTIIQHVFQNIIIASRINWAEDEYLKAIVLHLEKNVVSQ
;
A
#
# COMPACT_ATOMS: atom_id res chain seq x y z
N MET A 1 -7.37 -36.12 -10.39
CA MET A 1 -7.91 -34.96 -11.13
C MET A 1 -9.45 -35.04 -11.27
N LEU A 2 -10.15 -35.23 -10.16
CA LEU A 2 -11.61 -35.24 -10.01
C LEU A 2 -11.78 -34.89 -8.52
N PHE A 3 -12.50 -33.89 -8.01
CA PHE A 3 -13.64 -33.12 -8.46
C PHE A 3 -13.38 -31.63 -8.14
N SER A 4 -13.22 -30.79 -9.15
CA SER A 4 -13.48 -29.36 -8.96
C SER A 4 -14.98 -29.18 -9.15
N PHE A 5 -15.73 -29.18 -8.04
CA PHE A 5 -17.08 -28.66 -8.01
C PHE A 5 -16.99 -27.16 -8.27
N CYS A 6 -16.87 -26.80 -9.55
CA CYS A 6 -17.08 -25.45 -10.00
C CYS A 6 -18.57 -25.15 -9.77
N ALA A 7 -18.86 -24.44 -8.69
CA ALA A 7 -20.15 -23.81 -8.44
C ALA A 7 -20.37 -22.72 -9.51
N CYS A 8 -20.62 -23.13 -10.75
CA CYS A 8 -21.21 -22.28 -11.76
C CYS A 8 -22.68 -22.07 -11.37
N THR A 9 -22.92 -20.98 -10.64
CA THR A 9 -24.25 -20.37 -10.52
C THR A 9 -24.78 -20.10 -11.93
N TYR A 10 -25.60 -21.01 -12.46
CA TYR A 10 -26.43 -20.75 -13.61
C TYR A 10 -27.37 -19.60 -13.25
N ARG A 11 -27.06 -18.41 -13.78
CA ARG A 11 -27.95 -17.26 -13.75
C ARG A 11 -29.07 -17.53 -14.76
N THR A 12 -30.06 -18.31 -14.35
CA THR A 12 -31.30 -18.49 -15.10
C THR A 12 -32.01 -17.14 -15.15
N ARG A 13 -32.10 -16.55 -16.35
CA ARG A 13 -33.03 -15.45 -16.63
C ARG A 13 -34.44 -15.94 -16.32
N PRO A 14 -35.24 -15.26 -15.50
CA PRO A 14 -36.63 -15.65 -15.30
C PRO A 14 -37.41 -15.41 -16.60
N LEU A 15 -38.01 -16.48 -17.10
CA LEU A 15 -39.08 -16.46 -18.10
C LEU A 15 -40.21 -15.57 -17.57
N ARG A 16 -40.61 -14.61 -18.40
CA ARG A 16 -41.72 -13.68 -18.19
C ARG A 16 -43.01 -14.48 -17.94
N ALA A 17 -43.48 -14.50 -16.70
CA ALA A 17 -44.78 -15.04 -16.37
C ALA A 17 -45.88 -14.11 -16.88
N ALA A 18 -46.85 -14.68 -17.60
CA ALA A 18 -48.07 -14.01 -18.02
C ALA A 18 -48.95 -13.65 -16.80
N PRO A 19 -49.71 -12.54 -16.82
CA PRO A 19 -50.54 -12.14 -15.69
C PRO A 19 -51.81 -13.01 -15.57
N PRO A 20 -52.28 -13.33 -14.36
CA PRO A 20 -53.54 -14.03 -14.17
C PRO A 20 -54.74 -13.09 -14.34
N ARG A 21 -55.82 -13.66 -14.89
CA ARG A 21 -57.15 -13.05 -15.02
C ARG A 21 -57.69 -12.61 -13.65
N ARG A 22 -58.19 -11.37 -13.60
CA ARG A 22 -58.91 -10.80 -12.46
C ARG A 22 -60.30 -11.43 -12.36
N TYR A 23 -60.61 -12.04 -11.22
CA TYR A 23 -61.98 -12.15 -10.74
C TYR A 23 -62.22 -11.06 -9.70
N SER A 24 -63.34 -10.38 -9.89
CA SER A 24 -63.90 -9.33 -9.06
C SER A 24 -64.48 -9.90 -7.78
N THR A 25 -64.09 -9.35 -6.63
CA THR A 25 -64.97 -9.25 -5.47
C THR A 25 -64.85 -7.86 -4.85
N GLN A 26 -66.03 -7.29 -4.68
CA GLN A 26 -66.35 -5.98 -4.14
C GLN A 26 -66.76 -6.20 -2.68
N ALA A 27 -66.23 -5.40 -1.75
CA ALA A 27 -66.97 -4.67 -0.70
C ALA A 27 -66.15 -4.41 0.58
N ARG A 28 -66.12 -3.12 0.96
CA ARG A 28 -66.29 -2.49 2.30
C ARG A 28 -65.39 -3.00 3.44
N GLY A 29 -64.72 -2.17 4.24
CA GLY A 29 -64.76 -0.73 4.50
C GLY A 29 -64.13 -0.46 5.88
N ALA A 30 -63.83 0.83 6.16
CA ALA A 30 -63.39 1.41 7.45
C ALA A 30 -61.92 1.15 7.87
N ARG A 31 -61.21 2.05 8.58
CA ARG A 31 -61.16 3.52 8.78
C ARG A 31 -59.88 3.76 9.62
N GLY A 32 -59.20 4.89 9.39
CA GLY A 32 -58.14 5.47 10.26
C GLY A 32 -56.71 5.06 9.87
N GLY A 33 -55.72 5.94 9.72
CA GLY A 33 -55.64 7.37 9.97
C GLY A 33 -54.28 7.74 10.58
N ARG A 34 -53.34 8.20 9.74
CA ARG A 34 -52.15 9.06 10.02
C ARG A 34 -51.06 8.52 10.98
N ALA A 35 -49.81 8.98 10.99
CA ALA A 35 -48.86 9.57 10.04
C ALA A 35 -47.59 9.91 10.86
N VAL A 36 -46.40 9.67 10.27
CA VAL A 36 -45.16 10.49 10.41
C VAL A 36 -44.39 10.47 11.74
N GLY A 37 -43.07 10.25 11.66
CA GLY A 37 -42.15 10.69 12.72
C GLY A 37 -40.72 10.15 12.63
N SER A 38 -39.89 10.75 11.78
CA SER A 38 -38.43 10.60 11.73
C SER A 38 -37.74 10.91 13.06
N ARG A 39 -36.55 10.33 13.31
CA ARG A 39 -35.26 11.06 13.48
C ARG A 39 -34.12 10.14 13.94
N ALA A 40 -32.99 10.30 13.26
CA ALA A 40 -31.66 9.92 13.72
C ALA A 40 -31.23 10.77 14.93
N PHE A 41 -30.31 10.26 15.77
CA PHE A 41 -29.06 10.96 16.11
C PHE A 41 -28.11 10.13 17.00
N ARG A 42 -26.83 10.23 16.62
CA ARG A 42 -25.55 9.93 17.29
C ARG A 42 -25.50 10.10 18.82
N LYS A 43 -24.67 9.27 19.48
CA LYS A 43 -23.45 9.66 20.25
C LYS A 43 -22.72 8.40 20.72
N PHE A 44 -21.45 8.16 20.38
CA PHE A 44 -20.17 8.80 20.76
C PHE A 44 -19.55 8.19 22.03
N CYS A 45 -18.28 7.78 21.85
CA CYS A 45 -17.38 7.10 22.76
C CYS A 45 -16.92 7.96 23.95
N HIS A 46 -16.46 7.30 25.02
CA HIS A 46 -15.26 7.61 25.82
C HIS A 46 -15.02 6.38 26.71
N GLY A 47 -13.84 5.73 26.69
CA GLY A 47 -12.57 6.12 27.30
C GLY A 47 -12.24 5.03 28.35
N GLY A 48 -11.01 4.62 28.67
CA GLY A 48 -9.65 5.02 28.36
C GLY A 48 -8.70 3.87 28.78
N VAL A 49 -7.46 3.85 28.29
CA VAL A 49 -6.22 4.25 29.01
C VAL A 49 -5.56 3.06 29.72
N GLU A 50 -4.51 2.47 29.11
CA GLU A 50 -3.07 2.51 29.50
C GLU A 50 -2.70 1.37 30.47
N ARG A 51 -1.50 0.76 30.56
CA ARG A 51 -0.10 1.06 30.22
C ARG A 51 0.64 -0.31 30.32
N GLY A 52 1.61 -0.67 29.49
CA GLY A 52 3.04 -0.41 29.73
C GLY A 52 3.92 -1.53 29.08
N VAL A 53 4.90 -1.18 28.24
CA VAL A 53 6.36 -0.95 28.45
C VAL A 53 7.22 -2.25 28.45
N GLY A 54 8.24 -2.26 27.57
CA GLY A 54 9.42 -3.14 27.59
C GLY A 54 9.85 -3.59 26.18
N LEU A 55 10.52 -2.76 25.36
CA LEU A 55 11.99 -2.59 25.20
C LEU A 55 12.77 -3.92 24.96
N GLY A 56 13.36 -4.04 23.74
CA GLY A 56 14.21 -5.16 23.24
C GLY A 56 15.66 -5.14 23.76
N PRO A 57 16.73 -5.50 22.99
CA PRO A 57 16.87 -6.01 21.60
C PRO A 57 17.70 -7.34 21.46
N GLY A 58 17.85 -7.88 20.22
CA GLY A 58 18.75 -9.02 19.87
C GLY A 58 20.24 -8.60 19.73
N PRO A 59 21.14 -9.25 18.94
CA PRO A 59 21.06 -10.51 18.15
C PRO A 59 22.31 -11.46 18.31
N GLY A 60 22.32 -12.59 17.58
CA GLY A 60 23.55 -13.14 16.96
C GLY A 60 24.17 -14.42 17.55
N SER A 61 24.23 -15.49 16.75
CA SER A 61 25.49 -16.11 16.26
C SER A 61 25.26 -17.54 15.79
N ALA A 62 25.60 -17.77 14.52
CA ALA A 62 25.69 -19.07 13.89
C ALA A 62 27.14 -19.57 13.97
N SER A 63 27.32 -20.86 14.24
CA SER A 63 28.58 -21.58 14.03
C SER A 63 28.24 -23.03 13.72
N GLY A 64 28.51 -23.45 12.48
CA GLY A 64 28.33 -24.82 12.01
C GLY A 64 29.30 -25.09 10.87
N SER A 65 30.51 -25.49 11.25
CA SER A 65 31.55 -25.97 10.34
C SER A 65 31.35 -27.46 10.10
N GLY A 66 31.23 -27.87 8.84
CA GLY A 66 31.13 -29.27 8.43
C GLY A 66 31.80 -29.48 7.08
N SER A 67 33.01 -30.03 7.14
CA SER A 67 33.85 -30.51 6.05
C SER A 67 33.25 -31.74 5.36
N GLY A 68 33.45 -31.86 4.05
CA GLY A 68 33.15 -33.08 3.30
C GLY A 68 33.47 -32.96 1.83
N SER A 69 34.71 -33.28 1.48
CA SER A 69 35.17 -33.58 0.12
C SER A 69 34.50 -34.86 -0.37
N ASP A 70 34.01 -34.92 -1.60
CA ASP A 70 34.26 -36.10 -2.42
C ASP A 70 34.16 -35.84 -3.93
N SER A 71 35.09 -36.47 -4.62
CA SER A 71 35.31 -36.48 -6.07
C SER A 71 34.58 -37.67 -6.69
N GLY A 72 33.88 -37.46 -7.80
CA GLY A 72 33.19 -38.55 -8.49
C GLY A 72 32.92 -38.23 -9.96
N SER A 73 33.83 -38.67 -10.81
CA SER A 73 33.73 -38.75 -12.27
C SER A 73 32.59 -39.66 -12.74
N GLY A 74 31.97 -39.32 -13.87
CA GLY A 74 31.63 -40.32 -14.88
C GLY A 74 30.19 -40.39 -15.36
N SER A 75 30.05 -40.10 -16.66
CA SER A 75 29.16 -40.75 -17.64
C SER A 75 27.69 -40.32 -17.72
N ASP A 76 27.40 -39.55 -18.77
CA ASP A 76 26.20 -39.67 -19.59
C ASP A 76 26.01 -41.11 -20.09
N PRO A 77 24.77 -41.61 -20.22
CA PRO A 77 24.11 -41.49 -21.52
C PRO A 77 22.57 -41.36 -21.52
N ARG A 78 22.10 -40.80 -22.65
CA ARG A 78 20.80 -41.02 -23.34
C ARG A 78 19.52 -40.38 -22.80
N ALA A 79 19.09 -39.38 -23.55
CA ALA A 79 17.83 -39.36 -24.32
C ALA A 79 16.58 -39.99 -23.67
N GLY A 80 15.69 -39.12 -23.19
CA GLY A 80 14.31 -39.47 -22.83
C GLY A 80 13.43 -38.24 -22.76
N ALA A 81 12.57 -38.09 -23.78
CA ALA A 81 11.30 -37.36 -23.81
C ALA A 81 11.19 -36.05 -22.99
N ASP A 82 11.34 -34.93 -23.69
CA ASP A 82 10.77 -33.63 -23.31
C ASP A 82 9.24 -33.72 -23.34
N SER A 83 8.66 -34.15 -22.22
CA SER A 83 7.24 -34.01 -21.91
C SER A 83 7.11 -32.96 -20.81
N GLY A 84 7.29 -31.70 -21.21
CA GLY A 84 7.00 -30.56 -20.33
C GLY A 84 5.55 -30.62 -19.81
N PRO A 85 5.30 -30.17 -18.57
CA PRO A 85 3.98 -30.23 -17.95
C PRO A 85 3.00 -29.36 -18.73
N GLY A 86 1.96 -30.00 -19.27
CA GLY A 86 0.86 -29.35 -19.96
C GLY A 86 0.21 -28.29 -19.08
N VAL A 87 0.52 -27.03 -19.36
CA VAL A 87 -0.15 -25.87 -18.78
C VAL A 87 -1.62 -25.91 -19.20
N LEU A 88 -2.50 -26.15 -18.23
CA LEU A 88 -3.95 -26.16 -18.46
C LEU A 88 -4.39 -24.86 -19.17
N PRO A 89 -5.28 -24.92 -20.18
CA PRO A 89 -5.69 -23.76 -20.99
C PRO A 89 -6.18 -22.55 -20.16
N GLY A 90 -6.70 -22.77 -18.94
CA GLY A 90 -7.12 -21.71 -18.02
C GLY A 90 -5.99 -20.90 -17.37
N GLN A 91 -4.78 -21.46 -17.23
CA GLN A 91 -3.64 -20.74 -16.62
C GLN A 91 -3.00 -19.72 -17.58
N ARG A 92 -3.10 -19.94 -18.90
CA ARG A 92 -2.63 -18.98 -19.93
C ARG A 92 -3.35 -17.63 -19.87
N ARG A 93 -4.62 -17.59 -19.43
CA ARG A 93 -5.40 -16.35 -19.30
C ARG A 93 -4.90 -15.44 -18.16
N ARG A 94 -4.23 -16.00 -17.13
CA ARG A 94 -3.65 -15.21 -16.03
C ARG A 94 -2.29 -14.62 -16.39
N LEU A 95 -1.46 -15.37 -17.12
CA LEU A 95 -0.12 -14.90 -17.54
C LEU A 95 -0.20 -13.73 -18.53
N ARG A 96 -1.09 -13.79 -19.54
CA ARG A 96 -1.19 -12.72 -20.56
C ARG A 96 -1.70 -11.38 -20.01
N ARG A 97 -2.50 -11.39 -18.94
CA ARG A 97 -2.96 -10.15 -18.27
C ARG A 97 -1.84 -9.41 -17.55
N LEU A 98 -0.76 -10.10 -17.14
CA LEU A 98 0.39 -9.48 -16.49
C LEU A 98 1.38 -8.90 -17.49
N GLU A 99 1.50 -9.47 -18.69
CA GLU A 99 2.41 -8.99 -19.74
C GLU A 99 1.89 -7.73 -20.46
N GLY A 100 0.57 -7.52 -20.53
CA GLY A 100 -0.05 -6.35 -21.17
C GLY A 100 0.15 -5.01 -20.44
N LEU A 101 0.65 -4.99 -19.21
CA LEU A 101 0.87 -3.76 -18.42
C LEU A 101 2.31 -3.20 -18.53
N ARG A 102 3.21 -3.86 -19.26
CA ARG A 102 4.65 -3.47 -19.33
C ARG A 102 5.03 -2.66 -20.57
N SER A 103 4.16 -2.50 -21.55
CA SER A 103 4.47 -1.77 -22.79
C SER A 103 3.85 -0.38 -22.77
N GLY A 104 4.64 0.63 -22.39
CA GLY A 104 4.28 2.04 -22.54
C GLY A 104 4.40 2.50 -24.01
N PRO A 105 3.63 3.51 -24.46
CA PRO A 105 3.65 3.95 -25.84
C PRO A 105 4.75 4.99 -26.10
N HIS A 106 5.56 4.74 -27.13
CA HIS A 106 6.42 5.75 -27.75
C HIS A 106 5.64 6.40 -28.89
N GLU A 107 5.33 7.68 -28.75
CA GLU A 107 4.67 8.48 -29.79
C GLU A 107 5.67 8.92 -30.87
N GLY A 108 5.21 8.91 -32.10
CA GLY A 108 5.76 9.62 -33.25
C GLY A 108 4.60 9.88 -34.22
N PRO A 109 4.37 11.13 -34.68
CA PRO A 109 3.24 11.45 -35.53
C PRO A 109 3.66 11.36 -37.01
N ASN A 110 2.88 10.66 -37.84
CA ASN A 110 2.45 11.20 -39.14
C ASN A 110 1.52 10.24 -39.90
N GLU A 111 0.46 10.85 -40.44
CA GLU A 111 -0.19 10.56 -41.72
C GLU A 111 -0.65 9.11 -41.96
N GLY A 112 -1.84 8.78 -41.44
CA GLY A 112 -2.53 7.53 -41.79
C GLY A 112 -3.92 7.35 -41.17
N GLU A 113 -4.62 8.43 -40.81
CA GLU A 113 -5.78 8.35 -39.90
C GLU A 113 -7.04 7.69 -40.50
N ALA A 114 -7.19 7.61 -41.83
CA ALA A 114 -8.33 6.91 -42.44
C ALA A 114 -8.11 5.38 -42.54
N HIS A 115 -6.94 4.93 -43.00
CA HIS A 115 -6.61 3.50 -43.08
C HIS A 115 -6.35 2.85 -41.71
N ARG A 116 -5.89 3.64 -40.71
CA ARG A 116 -5.66 3.15 -39.34
C ARG A 116 -6.96 2.88 -38.58
N ALA A 117 -8.04 3.62 -38.86
CA ALA A 117 -9.34 3.40 -38.23
C ALA A 117 -10.03 2.13 -38.75
N GLU A 118 -9.96 1.85 -40.06
CA GLU A 118 -10.51 0.62 -40.66
C GLU A 118 -9.70 -0.63 -40.27
N HIS A 119 -8.36 -0.55 -40.27
CA HIS A 119 -7.52 -1.63 -39.75
C HIS A 119 -7.73 -1.87 -38.25
N GLY A 120 -7.91 -0.82 -37.45
CA GLY A 120 -8.22 -0.95 -36.02
C GLY A 120 -9.56 -1.62 -35.74
N TYR A 121 -10.58 -1.39 -36.58
CA TYR A 121 -11.86 -2.09 -36.52
C TYR A 121 -11.75 -3.56 -36.96
N SER A 122 -10.96 -3.83 -38.01
CA SER A 122 -10.68 -5.20 -38.47
C SER A 122 -9.91 -6.02 -37.43
N CYS A 123 -8.84 -5.47 -36.85
CA CYS A 123 -8.05 -6.13 -35.80
C CYS A 123 -8.89 -6.40 -34.53
N ARG A 124 -9.75 -5.47 -34.13
CA ARG A 124 -10.66 -5.68 -32.98
C ARG A 124 -11.71 -6.75 -33.28
N ALA A 125 -12.29 -6.73 -34.48
CA ALA A 125 -13.24 -7.75 -34.90
C ALA A 125 -12.59 -9.15 -34.93
N THR A 126 -11.32 -9.27 -35.35
CA THR A 126 -10.59 -10.53 -35.29
C THR A 126 -10.24 -10.96 -33.86
N GLU A 127 -9.82 -10.04 -32.99
CA GLU A 127 -9.53 -10.34 -31.58
C GLU A 127 -10.79 -10.80 -30.81
N ASP A 128 -11.93 -10.18 -31.09
CA ASP A 128 -13.21 -10.58 -30.48
C ASP A 128 -13.70 -11.92 -31.03
N LEU A 129 -13.52 -12.18 -32.34
CA LEU A 129 -13.82 -13.49 -32.93
C LEU A 129 -12.92 -14.60 -32.35
N GLU A 130 -11.64 -14.32 -32.13
CA GLU A 130 -10.69 -15.24 -31.47
C GLU A 130 -11.13 -15.53 -30.03
N ARG A 131 -11.53 -14.50 -29.28
CA ARG A 131 -12.05 -14.65 -27.92
C ARG A 131 -13.32 -15.49 -27.89
N ASP A 132 -14.24 -15.25 -28.81
CA ASP A 132 -15.50 -15.99 -28.94
C ASP A 132 -15.24 -17.46 -29.32
N LEU A 133 -14.27 -17.71 -30.21
CA LEU A 133 -13.83 -19.07 -30.55
C LEU A 133 -13.20 -19.78 -29.35
N GLU A 134 -12.31 -19.11 -28.60
CA GLU A 134 -11.75 -19.69 -27.38
C GLU A 134 -12.84 -20.02 -26.35
N ASP A 135 -13.79 -19.11 -26.14
CA ASP A 135 -14.88 -19.31 -25.19
C ASP A 135 -15.82 -20.43 -25.65
N ALA A 136 -16.12 -20.51 -26.94
CA ALA A 136 -16.90 -21.61 -27.54
C ALA A 136 -16.17 -22.96 -27.40
N ALA A 137 -14.85 -22.99 -27.62
CA ALA A 137 -14.03 -24.19 -27.47
C ALA A 137 -14.01 -24.67 -26.00
N VAL A 138 -13.82 -23.75 -25.05
CA VAL A 138 -13.88 -24.07 -23.61
C VAL A 138 -15.27 -24.57 -23.22
N SER A 139 -16.32 -23.94 -23.74
CA SER A 139 -17.71 -24.36 -23.49
C SER A 139 -17.97 -25.77 -24.03
N LEU A 140 -17.53 -26.07 -25.26
CA LEU A 140 -17.67 -27.40 -25.85
C LEU A 140 -16.92 -28.45 -25.01
N HIS A 141 -15.67 -28.17 -24.64
CA HIS A 141 -14.88 -29.07 -23.80
C HIS A 141 -15.56 -29.35 -22.46
N ASN A 142 -16.11 -28.33 -21.79
CA ASN A 142 -16.83 -28.48 -20.53
C ASN A 142 -18.09 -29.34 -20.67
N ARG A 143 -18.85 -29.17 -21.77
CA ARG A 143 -20.04 -29.98 -22.05
C ARG A 143 -19.68 -31.44 -22.29
N THR A 144 -18.64 -31.69 -23.09
CA THR A 144 -18.13 -33.05 -23.33
C THR A 144 -17.66 -33.70 -22.04
N LEU A 145 -16.90 -32.98 -21.21
CA LEU A 145 -16.42 -33.48 -19.93
C LEU A 145 -17.58 -33.80 -18.96
N ALA A 146 -18.62 -32.95 -18.92
CA ALA A 146 -19.81 -33.19 -18.12
C ALA A 146 -20.56 -34.45 -18.57
N LEU A 147 -20.71 -34.65 -19.89
CA LEU A 147 -21.33 -35.85 -20.44
C LEU A 147 -20.52 -37.12 -20.11
N GLN A 148 -19.19 -37.09 -20.31
CA GLN A 148 -18.31 -38.21 -19.98
C GLN A 148 -18.39 -38.58 -18.49
N ARG A 149 -18.41 -37.58 -17.60
CA ARG A 149 -18.59 -37.82 -16.15
C ARG A 149 -19.94 -38.46 -15.84
N ALA A 150 -21.01 -38.00 -16.49
CA ALA A 150 -22.34 -38.59 -16.30
C ALA A 150 -22.38 -40.06 -16.74
N GLN A 151 -21.78 -40.37 -17.90
CA GLN A 151 -21.68 -41.74 -18.40
C GLN A 151 -20.86 -42.65 -17.48
N ILE A 152 -19.73 -42.17 -16.96
CA ILE A 152 -18.91 -42.93 -16.00
C ILE A 152 -19.69 -43.18 -14.69
N VAL A 153 -20.36 -42.17 -14.15
CA VAL A 153 -21.16 -42.31 -12.92
C VAL A 153 -22.30 -43.31 -13.12
N ASP A 154 -22.96 -43.28 -14.28
CA ASP A 154 -24.03 -44.22 -14.61
C ASP A 154 -23.50 -45.67 -14.71
N ALA A 155 -22.39 -45.87 -15.42
CA ALA A 155 -21.73 -47.18 -15.52
C ALA A 155 -21.26 -47.70 -14.15
N LEU A 156 -20.71 -46.81 -13.29
CA LEU A 156 -20.29 -47.17 -11.93
C LEU A 156 -21.47 -47.57 -11.05
N ARG A 157 -22.62 -46.87 -11.14
CA ARG A 157 -23.85 -47.25 -10.42
C ARG A 157 -24.33 -48.64 -10.82
N ASN A 158 -24.41 -48.89 -12.12
CA ASN A 158 -24.81 -50.20 -12.65
C ASN A 158 -23.87 -51.34 -12.21
N LYS A 159 -22.58 -51.04 -11.99
CA LYS A 159 -21.64 -52.00 -11.40
C LYS A 159 -21.88 -52.20 -9.91
N LEU A 160 -22.01 -51.11 -9.13
CA LEU A 160 -22.26 -51.18 -7.69
C LEU A 160 -23.54 -51.92 -7.31
N ASP A 161 -24.57 -51.88 -8.17
CA ASP A 161 -25.82 -52.63 -7.98
C ASP A 161 -25.63 -54.17 -8.06
N GLN A 162 -24.49 -54.65 -8.57
CA GLN A 162 -24.20 -56.09 -8.71
C GLN A 162 -23.72 -56.73 -7.40
N ASP A 163 -23.37 -55.94 -6.37
CA ASP A 163 -22.87 -56.36 -5.04
C ASP A 163 -21.82 -57.50 -5.08
N ASP A 164 -20.96 -57.48 -6.10
CA ASP A 164 -19.80 -58.37 -6.20
C ASP A 164 -18.62 -57.85 -5.36
N GLU A 165 -17.60 -58.68 -5.15
CA GLU A 165 -16.39 -58.26 -4.41
C GLU A 165 -15.70 -57.05 -5.07
N ASP A 166 -15.75 -56.97 -6.41
CA ASP A 166 -15.26 -55.82 -7.17
C ASP A 166 -16.04 -54.53 -6.83
N SER A 167 -17.37 -54.61 -6.65
CA SER A 167 -18.22 -53.48 -6.24
C SER A 167 -17.84 -52.96 -4.86
N ARG A 168 -17.53 -53.85 -3.91
CA ARG A 168 -17.07 -53.46 -2.56
C ARG A 168 -15.72 -52.74 -2.61
N LEU A 169 -14.79 -53.22 -3.43
CA LEU A 169 -13.50 -52.57 -3.65
C LEU A 169 -13.65 -51.19 -4.30
N ILE A 170 -14.52 -51.08 -5.31
CA ILE A 170 -14.85 -49.82 -5.98
C ILE A 170 -15.44 -48.82 -4.98
N LEU A 171 -16.40 -49.24 -4.15
CA LEU A 171 -17.05 -48.38 -3.16
C LEU A 171 -16.03 -47.83 -2.16
N LYS A 172 -15.21 -48.70 -1.56
CA LYS A 172 -14.15 -48.30 -0.63
C LYS A 172 -13.18 -47.31 -1.26
N THR A 173 -12.79 -47.54 -2.51
CA THR A 173 -11.90 -46.63 -3.25
C THR A 173 -12.56 -45.27 -3.48
N VAL A 174 -13.86 -45.22 -3.79
CA VAL A 174 -14.61 -43.96 -3.95
C VAL A 174 -14.72 -43.21 -2.62
N GLU A 175 -14.94 -43.90 -1.51
CA GLU A 175 -14.93 -43.32 -0.16
C GLU A 175 -13.57 -42.69 0.17
N ASP A 176 -12.48 -43.41 -0.06
CA ASP A 176 -11.11 -42.93 0.14
C ASP A 176 -10.80 -41.69 -0.72
N ILE A 177 -11.21 -41.72 -2.00
CA ILE A 177 -11.07 -40.57 -2.92
C ILE A 177 -11.87 -39.36 -2.41
N ASN A 178 -13.08 -39.58 -1.89
CA ASN A 178 -13.93 -38.51 -1.39
C ASN A 178 -13.33 -37.88 -0.13
N LEU A 179 -12.83 -38.70 0.79
CA LEU A 179 -12.12 -38.24 1.98
C LEU A 179 -10.90 -37.39 1.61
N LEU A 180 -10.08 -37.88 0.67
CA LEU A 180 -8.92 -37.13 0.18
C LEU A 180 -9.32 -35.81 -0.49
N SER A 181 -10.39 -35.83 -1.28
CA SER A 181 -10.92 -34.62 -1.95
C SER A 181 -11.39 -33.58 -0.94
N TRP A 182 -12.07 -34.01 0.12
CA TRP A 182 -12.49 -33.13 1.21
C TRP A 182 -11.29 -32.51 1.92
N MET A 183 -10.27 -33.31 2.27
CA MET A 183 -9.05 -32.80 2.89
C MET A 183 -8.34 -31.78 1.99
N ILE A 184 -8.25 -32.04 0.68
CA ILE A 184 -7.65 -31.10 -0.27
C ILE A 184 -8.40 -29.77 -0.28
N ILE A 185 -9.73 -29.79 -0.30
CA ILE A 185 -10.55 -28.58 -0.28
C ILE A 185 -10.32 -27.80 1.01
N ASP A 186 -10.29 -28.48 2.16
CA ASP A 186 -10.03 -27.85 3.45
C ASP A 186 -8.65 -27.18 3.48
N TYR A 187 -7.59 -27.88 3.06
CA TYR A 187 -6.25 -27.28 2.95
C TYR A 187 -6.21 -26.11 1.98
N GLN A 188 -6.89 -26.19 0.84
CA GLN A 188 -6.97 -25.07 -0.09
C GLN A 188 -7.66 -23.86 0.54
N GLN A 189 -8.72 -24.06 1.32
CA GLN A 189 -9.41 -23.00 2.03
C GLN A 189 -8.50 -22.36 3.09
N GLN A 190 -7.77 -23.17 3.86
CA GLN A 190 -6.79 -22.70 4.82
C GLN A 190 -5.69 -21.86 4.14
N VAL A 191 -5.15 -22.31 3.00
CA VAL A 191 -4.17 -21.55 2.21
C VAL A 191 -4.73 -20.20 1.79
N HIS A 192 -5.93 -20.15 1.21
CA HIS A 192 -6.56 -18.88 0.79
C HIS A 192 -6.77 -17.93 1.98
N GLN A 193 -7.15 -18.45 3.15
CA GLN A 193 -7.29 -17.64 4.35
C GLN A 193 -5.95 -17.04 4.79
N LYS A 194 -4.87 -17.83 4.77
CA LYS A 194 -3.51 -17.36 5.09
C LYS A 194 -2.99 -16.35 4.08
N GLU A 195 -3.24 -16.55 2.79
CA GLU A 195 -2.88 -15.59 1.74
C GLU A 195 -3.60 -14.25 1.91
N LYS A 196 -4.89 -14.29 2.29
CA LYS A 196 -5.65 -13.09 2.61
C LYS A 196 -5.05 -12.35 3.80
N GLN A 197 -4.77 -13.06 4.90
CA GLN A 197 -4.11 -12.48 6.08
C GLN A 197 -2.76 -11.86 5.73
N LEU A 198 -1.96 -12.53 4.90
CA LEU A 198 -0.67 -12.00 4.43
C LEU A 198 -0.85 -10.73 3.61
N THR A 199 -1.88 -10.67 2.77
CA THR A 199 -2.21 -9.49 1.96
C THR A 199 -2.62 -8.32 2.84
N ASP A 200 -3.45 -8.55 3.86
CA ASP A 200 -3.88 -7.53 4.81
C ASP A 200 -2.68 -6.96 5.59
N ILE A 201 -1.79 -7.82 6.11
CA ILE A 201 -0.56 -7.40 6.79
C ILE A 201 0.35 -6.56 5.86
N LYS A 202 0.47 -6.95 4.59
CA LYS A 202 1.25 -6.19 3.60
C LYS A 202 0.65 -4.80 3.39
N MET A 203 -0.68 -4.68 3.33
CA MET A 203 -1.35 -3.39 3.20
C MET A 203 -1.13 -2.51 4.44
N GLU A 204 -1.29 -3.06 5.64
CA GLU A 204 -1.04 -2.34 6.90
C GLU A 204 0.40 -1.83 6.98
N ARG A 205 1.38 -2.66 6.62
CA ARG A 205 2.80 -2.27 6.59
C ARG A 205 3.04 -1.11 5.62
N LEU A 206 2.41 -1.13 4.45
CA LEU A 206 2.54 -0.03 3.48
C LEU A 206 1.93 1.27 4.00
N LEU A 207 0.76 1.21 4.64
CA LEU A 207 0.12 2.37 5.26
C LEU A 207 0.98 2.96 6.38
N GLN A 208 1.51 2.11 7.26
CA GLN A 208 2.41 2.55 8.34
C GLN A 208 3.69 3.18 7.79
N LYS A 209 4.28 2.60 6.72
CA LYS A 209 5.47 3.16 6.07
C LYS A 209 5.21 4.55 5.50
N LYS A 210 4.07 4.74 4.83
CA LYS A 210 3.65 6.06 4.29
C LYS A 210 3.47 7.07 5.43
N TYR A 211 2.68 6.72 6.43
CA TYR A 211 2.44 7.58 7.59
C TYR A 211 3.72 7.96 8.34
N GLY A 212 4.63 6.99 8.53
CA GLY A 212 5.94 7.24 9.15
C GLY A 212 6.79 8.21 8.32
N GLY A 213 6.81 8.06 6.99
CA GLY A 213 7.48 8.98 6.07
C GLY A 213 6.90 10.40 6.14
N ASP A 214 5.58 10.52 6.07
CA ASP A 214 4.89 11.82 6.12
C ASP A 214 5.16 12.54 7.44
N LYS A 215 5.11 11.81 8.57
CA LYS A 215 5.39 12.37 9.90
C LYS A 215 6.84 12.78 10.06
N LEU A 216 7.79 12.02 9.50
CA LEU A 216 9.20 12.39 9.51
C LEU A 216 9.44 13.67 8.68
N GLN A 217 8.83 13.78 7.52
CA GLN A 217 8.89 14.98 6.69
C GLN A 217 8.28 16.20 7.39
N GLN A 218 7.15 16.01 8.09
CA GLN A 218 6.54 17.05 8.89
C GLN A 218 7.48 17.52 10.01
N ASN A 219 8.08 16.59 10.76
CA ASN A 219 9.02 16.89 11.83
C ASN A 219 10.23 17.67 11.29
N HIS A 220 10.83 17.24 10.19
CA HIS A 220 11.96 17.95 9.57
C HIS A 220 11.58 19.38 9.15
N THR A 221 10.38 19.57 8.58
CA THR A 221 9.88 20.89 8.19
C THR A 221 9.67 21.79 9.40
N MET A 222 9.10 21.25 10.48
CA MET A 222 8.90 21.97 11.74
C MET A 222 10.22 22.33 12.41
N GLU A 223 11.18 21.41 12.45
CA GLU A 223 12.51 21.64 12.99
C GLU A 223 13.26 22.74 12.22
N LYS A 224 13.22 22.71 10.88
CA LYS A 224 13.79 23.76 10.04
C LYS A 224 13.19 25.13 10.35
N ARG A 225 11.86 25.23 10.41
CA ARG A 225 11.15 26.48 10.76
C ARG A 225 11.52 26.97 12.16
N GLN A 226 11.70 26.05 13.12
CA GLN A 226 12.10 26.41 14.48
C GLN A 226 13.53 26.95 14.51
N LYS A 227 14.47 26.32 13.78
CA LYS A 227 15.85 26.81 13.64
C LYS A 227 15.90 28.19 12.99
N GLU A 228 15.12 28.42 11.94
CA GLU A 228 15.01 29.73 11.29
C GLU A 228 14.48 30.80 12.25
N LYS A 229 13.41 30.50 13.01
CA LYS A 229 12.88 31.41 14.03
C LYS A 229 13.91 31.71 15.12
N GLN A 230 14.62 30.69 15.61
CA GLN A 230 15.66 30.88 16.63
C GLN A 230 16.80 31.74 16.09
N ALA A 231 17.25 31.51 14.86
CA ALA A 231 18.28 32.32 14.23
C ALA A 231 17.84 33.80 14.11
N TYR A 232 16.59 34.04 13.70
CA TYR A 232 16.04 35.40 13.64
C TYR A 232 16.00 36.09 15.01
N VAL A 233 15.54 35.39 16.05
CA VAL A 233 15.51 35.93 17.43
C VAL A 233 16.93 36.27 17.89
N ASN A 234 17.89 35.36 17.70
CA ASN A 234 19.29 35.57 18.08
C ASN A 234 19.89 36.80 17.36
N VAL A 235 19.64 36.96 16.05
CA VAL A 235 20.10 38.14 15.29
C VAL A 235 19.46 39.42 15.82
N CYS A 236 18.15 39.40 16.10
CA CYS A 236 17.44 40.56 16.64
C CYS A 236 17.96 40.94 18.05
N GLU A 237 18.27 39.96 18.89
CA GLU A 237 18.86 40.18 20.21
C GLU A 237 20.28 40.74 20.12
N ALA A 238 21.11 40.19 19.23
CA ALA A 238 22.46 40.69 18.97
C ALA A 238 22.44 42.14 18.47
N ASP A 239 21.55 42.47 17.54
CA ASP A 239 21.38 43.83 17.01
C ASP A 239 20.95 44.82 18.11
N LYS A 240 19.99 44.44 18.98
CA LYS A 240 19.62 45.24 20.16
C LYS A 240 20.79 45.46 21.10
N MET A 241 21.65 44.46 21.30
CA MET A 241 22.84 44.58 22.13
C MET A 241 23.87 45.54 21.51
N LEU A 242 24.13 45.42 20.21
CA LEU A 242 25.01 46.32 19.47
C LEU A 242 24.51 47.77 19.54
N HIS A 243 23.20 47.99 19.37
CA HIS A 243 22.59 49.31 19.51
C HIS A 243 22.77 49.91 20.91
N LYS A 244 22.71 49.10 21.97
CA LYS A 244 22.98 49.56 23.34
C LYS A 244 24.44 49.96 23.54
N ILE A 245 25.38 49.16 23.02
CA ILE A 245 26.82 49.44 23.09
C ILE A 245 27.14 50.72 22.33
N GLU A 246 26.63 50.86 21.10
CA GLU A 246 26.85 52.03 20.25
C GLU A 246 26.28 53.31 20.90
N ARG A 247 25.10 53.22 21.53
CA ARG A 247 24.55 54.33 22.33
C ARG A 247 25.46 54.68 23.50
N GLY A 248 25.95 53.68 24.24
CA GLY A 248 26.89 53.88 25.34
C GLY A 248 28.16 54.59 24.88
N ARG A 249 28.75 54.15 23.76
CA ARG A 249 29.92 54.77 23.14
C ARG A 249 29.69 56.24 22.81
N ARG A 250 28.56 56.56 22.16
CA ARG A 250 28.19 57.95 21.82
C ARG A 250 28.09 58.85 23.06
N ILE A 251 27.45 58.36 24.13
CA ILE A 251 27.31 59.12 25.37
C ILE A 251 28.68 59.40 25.99
N THR A 252 29.55 58.38 26.06
CA THR A 252 30.91 58.54 26.60
C THR A 252 31.71 59.58 25.80
N THR A 253 31.63 59.57 24.47
CA THR A 253 32.30 60.56 23.62
C THR A 253 31.78 61.97 23.89
N ILE A 254 30.47 62.16 24.02
CA ILE A 254 29.89 63.47 24.38
C ILE A 254 30.41 63.94 25.74
N ILE A 255 30.40 63.06 26.74
CA ILE A 255 30.88 63.37 28.10
C ILE A 255 32.37 63.77 28.06
N GLN A 256 33.20 63.02 27.33
CA GLN A 256 34.62 63.35 27.14
C GLN A 256 34.82 64.74 26.52
N HIS A 257 34.10 65.07 25.45
CA HIS A 257 34.17 66.40 24.82
C HIS A 257 33.74 67.52 25.77
N VAL A 258 32.68 67.32 26.55
CA VAL A 258 32.22 68.31 27.55
C VAL A 258 33.29 68.52 28.63
N PHE A 259 33.89 67.45 29.17
CA PHE A 259 34.96 67.57 30.16
C PHE A 259 36.21 68.27 29.59
N GLN A 260 36.63 67.93 28.37
CA GLN A 260 37.73 68.62 27.68
C GLN A 260 37.46 70.12 27.56
N ASN A 261 36.26 70.50 27.12
CA ASN A 261 35.88 71.90 26.98
C ASN A 261 35.86 72.65 28.32
N ILE A 262 35.38 72.02 29.41
CA ILE A 262 35.39 72.61 30.76
C ILE A 262 36.82 72.85 31.24
N ILE A 263 37.72 71.89 31.06
CA ILE A 263 39.13 72.02 31.48
C ILE A 263 39.81 73.18 30.73
N ILE A 264 39.59 73.28 29.41
CA ILE A 264 40.12 74.37 28.59
C ILE A 264 39.55 75.73 29.03
N ALA A 265 38.22 75.82 29.25
CA ALA A 265 37.56 77.06 29.63
C ALA A 265 37.95 77.56 31.04
N SER A 266 38.27 76.64 31.96
CA SER A 266 38.61 76.96 33.35
C SER A 266 40.00 77.59 33.52
N ARG A 267 40.84 77.60 32.47
CA ARG A 267 42.22 78.15 32.48
C ARG A 267 43.11 77.62 33.63
N ILE A 268 42.79 76.44 34.16
CA ILE A 268 43.59 75.75 35.17
C ILE A 268 44.81 75.15 34.45
N ASN A 269 46.02 75.34 34.99
CA ASN A 269 47.25 74.84 34.38
C ASN A 269 47.42 73.33 34.63
N TRP A 270 46.58 72.54 33.96
CA TRP A 270 46.46 71.09 34.13
C TRP A 270 47.72 70.29 33.76
N ALA A 271 48.70 70.91 33.11
CA ALA A 271 49.98 70.30 32.79
C ALA A 271 50.96 70.28 33.99
N GLU A 272 50.76 71.15 34.98
CA GLU A 272 51.58 71.25 36.20
C GLU A 272 51.09 70.30 37.30
N ASP A 273 49.79 70.05 37.38
CA ASP A 273 49.21 69.08 38.31
C ASP A 273 49.32 67.66 37.71
N GLU A 274 50.19 66.85 38.31
CA GLU A 274 50.46 65.48 37.89
C GLU A 274 49.20 64.59 37.95
N TYR A 275 48.27 64.87 38.86
CA TYR A 275 47.01 64.14 39.00
C TYR A 275 46.02 64.51 37.89
N LEU A 276 45.89 65.82 37.60
CA LEU A 276 44.99 66.30 36.55
C LEU A 276 45.50 65.91 35.15
N LYS A 277 46.81 65.96 34.94
CA LYS A 277 47.48 65.47 33.73
C LYS A 277 47.19 64.00 33.46
N ALA A 278 47.23 63.15 34.48
CA ALA A 278 46.91 61.73 34.34
C ALA A 278 45.45 61.49 33.92
N ILE A 279 44.51 62.25 34.47
CA ILE A 279 43.08 62.16 34.14
C ILE A 279 42.81 62.60 32.70
N VAL A 280 43.37 63.72 32.26
CA VAL A 280 43.21 64.22 30.88
C VAL A 280 43.78 63.24 29.86
N LEU A 281 44.99 62.72 30.10
CA LEU A 281 45.63 61.72 29.22
C LEU A 281 44.85 60.39 29.18
N HIS A 282 44.21 60.01 30.28
CA HIS A 282 43.36 58.82 30.31
C HIS A 282 42.07 59.03 29.50
N LEU A 283 41.46 60.22 29.58
CA LEU A 283 40.28 60.57 28.78
C LEU A 283 40.58 60.59 27.27
N GLU A 284 41.77 61.03 26.87
CA GLU A 284 42.20 61.09 25.47
C GLU A 284 42.49 59.70 24.87
N LYS A 285 43.13 58.80 25.62
CA LYS A 285 43.49 57.44 25.14
C LYS A 285 42.28 56.57 24.80
N ASN A 286 41.15 56.80 25.47
CA ASN A 286 39.92 56.04 25.25
C ASN A 286 39.18 56.41 23.93
N VAL A 287 39.69 57.36 23.14
CA VAL A 287 39.13 57.78 21.84
C VAL A 287 39.73 57.00 20.66
N VAL A 288 40.93 56.44 20.81
CA VAL A 288 41.75 55.90 19.69
C VAL A 288 41.51 54.40 19.42
N SER A 289 40.77 53.69 20.27
CA SER A 289 40.28 52.34 19.97
C SER A 289 39.02 52.42 19.11
N GLN A 290 39.17 52.99 17.91
CA GLN A 290 38.13 53.14 16.90
C GLN A 290 38.04 51.91 16.01
#